data_AF-A0A7S0FF06-F1
#
_entry.id   AF-A0A7S0FF06-F1
#
_cell.length_a   1.000
_cell.length_b   1.000
_cell.length_c   1.000
_cell.angle_alpha   90.00
_cell.angle_beta   90.00
_cell.angle_gamma   90.00
#
_symmetry.space_group_name_H-M   'P 1'
#
loop_
_entity.id
_entity.type
_entity.pdbx_description
1 polymer ?
#
loop_
_entity_poly.entity_id
_entity_poly.type
_entity_poly.pdbx_seq_one_letter_code
_entity_poly.pdbx_strand_id
1 'polypeptide(L)'
;VVMLWCAARVYVLLRRRSTPFADRDDGYGRHLVCVAIYKESDDMVLSTLSRLNQSNAASRMRVVLAMEEATDRPKQRYQTYKDALPNVPDVVYYIHPAG
;
A
#
# COMPACT_ATOMS: atom_id res chain seq x y z
N VAL A 1 16.70 -10.83 9.13
CA VAL A 1 16.02 -9.62 9.65
C VAL A 1 14.61 -10.03 10.02
N VAL A 2 14.24 -9.83 11.29
CA VAL A 2 13.03 -10.34 11.95
C VAL A 2 11.77 -9.76 11.28
N MET A 3 10.89 -10.62 10.74
CA MET A 3 9.55 -10.26 10.28
C MET A 3 8.54 -10.65 11.36
N LEU A 4 8.06 -9.67 12.12
CA LEU A 4 6.96 -9.85 13.05
C LEU A 4 5.64 -9.60 12.31
N TRP A 5 4.85 -10.67 12.17
CA TRP A 5 3.50 -10.73 11.61
C TRP A 5 2.48 -9.97 12.47
N CYS A 6 1.67 -9.11 11.85
CA CYS A 6 0.32 -8.75 12.33
C CYS A 6 -0.57 -8.32 11.15
N ALA A 7 -1.55 -9.17 10.81
CA ALA A 7 -2.89 -8.93 10.27
C ALA A 7 -3.21 -7.75 9.30
N ALA A 8 -2.28 -7.33 8.45
CA ALA A 8 -2.60 -6.88 7.10
C ALA A 8 -1.62 -7.60 6.17
N ARG A 9 -2.12 -8.32 5.16
CA ARG A 9 -1.21 -9.00 4.22
C ARG A 9 -0.58 -7.96 3.30
N VAL A 10 0.56 -7.42 3.72
CA VAL A 10 1.39 -6.53 2.93
C VAL A 10 2.23 -7.37 1.98
N TYR A 11 1.84 -7.39 0.71
CA TYR A 11 2.64 -8.01 -0.34
C TYR A 11 3.59 -6.97 -0.91
N VAL A 12 4.89 -7.15 -0.67
CA VAL A 12 5.93 -6.34 -1.33
C VAL A 12 6.37 -7.09 -2.57
N LEU A 13 5.91 -6.63 -3.74
CA LEU A 13 6.36 -7.19 -5.00
C LEU A 13 7.63 -6.45 -5.44
N LEU A 14 8.78 -7.03 -5.10
CA LEU A 14 10.08 -6.54 -5.56
C LEU A 14 10.28 -6.95 -7.02
N ARG A 15 10.11 -6.01 -7.94
CA ARG A 15 10.26 -6.25 -9.37
C ARG A 15 11.75 -6.52 -9.68
N ARG A 16 12.13 -7.79 -9.89
CA ARG A 16 13.34 -8.14 -10.66
C ARG A 16 12.97 -8.02 -12.15
N ARG A 17 13.77 -7.24 -12.89
CA ARG A 17 13.65 -6.91 -14.34
C ARG A 17 12.97 -8.01 -15.17
N SER A 18 11.71 -7.82 -15.55
CA SER A 18 11.11 -8.38 -16.78
C SER A 18 9.64 -7.97 -16.92
N THR A 19 9.30 -7.42 -18.09
CA THR A 19 7.99 -7.07 -18.70
C THR A 19 7.38 -5.68 -18.43
N PRO A 20 6.64 -5.10 -19.41
CA PRO A 20 6.48 -3.64 -19.56
C PRO A 20 5.08 -3.18 -19.15
N PHE A 21 5.02 -2.31 -18.14
CA PHE A 21 3.94 -1.34 -18.01
C PHE A 21 4.60 0.01 -18.29
N ALA A 22 4.02 0.75 -19.22
CA ALA A 22 4.61 1.87 -19.94
C ALA A 22 5.43 2.85 -19.07
N ASP A 23 6.57 3.21 -19.63
CA ASP A 23 7.59 4.12 -19.14
C ASP A 23 7.03 5.50 -18.77
N ARG A 24 7.20 5.86 -17.50
CA ARG A 24 7.86 7.11 -17.14
C ARG A 24 9.04 6.77 -16.25
N ASP A 25 10.14 6.53 -16.97
CA ASP A 25 11.47 6.22 -16.48
C ASP A 25 11.97 7.34 -15.55
N ASP A 26 12.10 7.02 -14.27
CA ASP A 26 12.94 7.75 -13.33
C ASP A 26 13.78 6.70 -12.59
N GLY A 27 14.69 6.00 -13.28
CA GLY A 27 15.98 5.46 -12.82
C GLY A 27 16.15 4.70 -11.48
N TYR A 28 15.13 4.58 -10.64
CA TYR A 28 15.17 4.02 -9.30
C TYR A 28 14.04 3.01 -9.19
N GLY A 29 14.39 1.73 -9.03
CA GLY A 29 13.43 0.64 -8.93
C GLY A 29 12.30 0.98 -7.97
N ARG A 30 11.11 1.22 -8.53
CA ARG A 30 9.90 1.54 -7.77
C ARG A 30 9.39 0.26 -7.11
N HIS A 31 9.20 0.30 -5.81
CA HIS A 31 8.67 -0.84 -5.03
C HIS A 31 7.15 -0.79 -5.07
N LEU A 32 6.51 -1.85 -5.56
CA LEU A 32 5.06 -1.97 -5.46
C LEU A 32 4.70 -2.64 -4.13
N VAL A 33 3.90 -1.95 -3.33
CA VAL A 33 3.41 -2.43 -2.04
C VAL A 33 1.89 -2.54 -2.11
N CYS A 34 1.37 -3.76 -2.07
CA CYS A 34 -0.06 -4.00 -2.00
C CYS A 34 -0.47 -4.25 -0.54
N VAL A 35 -1.45 -3.50 -0.06
CA VAL A 35 -2.04 -3.63 1.28
C VAL A 35 -3.49 -4.05 1.09
N ALA A 36 -3.79 -5.31 1.40
CA ALA A 36 -5.17 -5.80 1.40
C ALA A 36 -5.87 -5.43 2.71
N ILE A 37 -7.07 -4.86 2.62
CA ILE A 37 -7.89 -4.37 3.73
C ILE A 37 -9.31 -4.93 3.58
N TYR A 38 -9.76 -5.65 4.60
CA TYR A 38 -11.04 -6.35 4.69
C TYR A 38 -11.79 -5.89 5.96
N LYS A 39 -11.51 -6.50 7.12
CA LYS A 39 -12.17 -6.21 8.42
C LYS A 39 -11.19 -5.71 9.48
N GLU A 40 -10.00 -5.30 9.05
CA GLU A 40 -8.99 -4.70 9.90
C GLU A 40 -9.47 -3.35 10.44
N SER A 41 -9.17 -3.09 11.72
CA SER A 41 -9.43 -1.79 12.35
C SER A 41 -8.53 -0.71 11.74
N ASP A 42 -9.01 0.53 11.74
CA ASP A 42 -8.23 1.67 11.23
C ASP A 42 -6.89 1.82 11.95
N ASP A 43 -6.85 1.62 13.26
CA ASP A 43 -5.61 1.71 14.04
C ASP A 43 -4.53 0.73 13.56
N MET A 44 -4.95 -0.48 13.17
CA MET A 44 -4.04 -1.52 12.69
C MET A 44 -3.47 -1.18 11.30
N VAL A 45 -4.35 -0.71 10.40
CA VAL A 45 -3.96 -0.27 9.06
C VAL A 45 -3.03 0.94 9.17
N LEU A 46 -3.41 1.95 9.94
CA LEU A 46 -2.62 3.18 10.14
C LEU A 46 -1.25 2.91 10.77
N SER A 47 -1.17 1.99 11.75
CA SER A 47 0.11 1.55 12.31
C SER A 47 1.02 0.93 11.25
N THR A 48 0.45 0.11 10.36
CA THR A 48 1.18 -0.52 9.25
C THR A 48 1.65 0.52 8.23
N LEU A 49 0.77 1.45 7.83
CA LEU A 49 1.08 2.52 6.89
C LEU A 49 2.14 3.49 7.45
N SER A 50 2.06 3.84 8.73
CA SER A 50 3.05 4.67 9.41
C SER A 50 4.45 4.07 9.33
N ARG A 51 4.57 2.75 9.55
CA ARG A 51 5.85 2.02 9.39
C ARG A 51 6.33 1.99 7.94
N LEU A 52 5.42 1.81 6.98
CA LEU A 52 5.76 1.88 5.56
C LEU A 52 6.28 3.28 5.18
N ASN A 53 5.65 4.34 5.68
CA ASN A 53 6.04 5.73 5.43
C ASN A 53 7.39 6.12 6.05
N GLN A 54 7.77 5.47 7.16
CA GLN A 54 9.07 5.64 7.83
C GLN A 54 10.19 4.81 7.18
N SER A 55 9.88 3.93 6.23
CA SER A 55 10.89 3.14 5.53
C SER A 55 11.78 4.01 4.66
N ASN A 56 13.08 3.70 4.61
CA ASN A 56 14.04 4.36 3.70
C ASN A 56 13.65 4.25 2.22
N ALA A 57 12.78 3.29 1.88
CA ALA A 57 12.29 3.09 0.53
C ALA A 57 10.98 3.84 0.23
N ALA A 58 10.37 4.55 1.20
CA ALA A 58 9.04 5.17 1.06
C ALA A 58 8.92 6.09 -0.16
N SER A 59 9.95 6.92 -0.41
CA SER A 59 10.01 7.83 -1.58
C SER A 59 10.07 7.12 -2.93
N ARG A 60 10.34 5.82 -2.92
CA ARG A 60 10.41 4.94 -4.09
C ARG A 60 9.28 3.91 -4.11
N MET A 61 8.32 4.01 -3.19
CA MET A 61 7.18 3.11 -3.13
C MET A 61 6.02 3.62 -3.98
N ARG A 62 5.27 2.66 -4.50
CA ARG A 62 3.89 2.82 -4.93
C ARG A 62 3.04 1.94 -4.04
N VAL A 63 2.10 2.54 -3.30
CA VAL A 63 1.22 1.82 -2.40
C VAL A 63 -0.15 1.65 -3.05
N VAL A 64 -0.64 0.41 -3.06
CA VAL A 64 -1.96 0.03 -3.56
C VAL A 64 -2.79 -0.50 -2.40
N LEU A 65 -3.84 0.22 -2.02
CA LEU A 65 -4.80 -0.17 -0.99
C LEU A 65 -5.92 -0.97 -1.65
N ALA A 66 -5.88 -2.29 -1.51
CA ALA A 66 -6.93 -3.18 -2.01
C ALA A 66 -7.99 -3.35 -0.92
N MET A 67 -9.06 -2.57 -1.02
CA MET A 67 -10.16 -2.55 -0.07
C MET A 67 -11.29 -3.44 -0.58
N GLU A 68 -11.94 -4.20 0.28
CA GLU A 68 -13.13 -4.96 -0.14
C GLU A 68 -14.36 -4.05 -0.25
N GLU A 69 -15.32 -4.39 -1.12
CA GLU A 69 -16.61 -3.69 -1.27
C GLU A 69 -17.42 -3.59 0.04
N ALA A 70 -17.32 -4.59 0.92
CA ALA A 70 -17.97 -4.57 2.24
C ALA A 70 -17.32 -3.58 3.23
N THR A 71 -16.24 -2.90 2.82
CA THR A 71 -15.59 -1.89 3.64
C THR A 71 -16.48 -0.67 3.80
N ASP A 72 -16.84 -0.34 5.05
CA ASP A 72 -17.56 0.89 5.35
C ASP A 72 -16.79 2.14 4.92
N ARG A 73 -17.47 3.05 4.21
CA ARG A 73 -16.98 4.39 3.84
C ARG A 73 -15.60 4.38 3.16
N PRO A 74 -15.42 3.66 2.04
CA PRO A 74 -14.10 3.39 1.46
C PRO A 74 -13.35 4.66 1.05
N LYS A 75 -14.07 5.69 0.57
CA LYS A 75 -13.47 6.99 0.21
C LYS A 75 -12.90 7.76 1.42
N GLN A 76 -13.61 7.73 2.56
CA GLN A 76 -13.15 8.42 3.77
C GLN A 76 -11.92 7.71 4.35
N ARG A 77 -11.98 6.37 4.46
CA ARG A 77 -10.85 5.55 4.93
C ARG A 77 -9.64 5.72 4.02
N TYR A 78 -9.83 5.71 2.70
CA TYR A 78 -8.75 5.99 1.74
C TYR A 78 -8.06 7.35 2.00
N GLN A 79 -8.84 8.41 2.22
CA GLN A 79 -8.25 9.73 2.49
C GLN A 79 -7.40 9.70 3.76
N THR A 80 -7.93 9.13 4.85
CA THR A 80 -7.19 8.95 6.11
C THR A 80 -5.89 8.17 5.91
N TYR A 81 -5.92 7.10 5.11
CA TYR A 81 -4.75 6.27 4.81
C TYR A 81 -3.72 6.98 3.93
N LYS A 82 -4.19 7.77 2.97
CA LYS A 82 -3.33 8.60 2.13
C LYS A 82 -2.62 9.67 2.94
N ASP A 83 -3.32 10.32 3.86
CA ASP A 83 -2.77 11.34 4.74
C ASP A 83 -1.70 10.78 5.70
N ALA A 84 -1.76 9.48 6.00
CA ALA A 84 -0.73 8.76 6.77
C ALA A 84 0.54 8.39 5.97
N LEU A 85 0.55 8.63 4.64
CA LEU A 85 1.64 8.27 3.73
C LEU A 85 2.26 9.49 3.01
N PRO A 86 2.65 10.57 3.69
CA PRO A 86 3.14 11.79 3.04
C PRO A 86 4.47 11.60 2.26
N ASN A 87 5.28 10.61 2.61
CA ASN A 87 6.56 10.34 1.95
C ASN A 87 6.42 9.38 0.76
N VAL A 88 5.23 8.83 0.52
CA VAL A 88 4.97 7.92 -0.59
C VAL A 88 4.38 8.74 -1.74
N PRO A 89 5.05 8.81 -2.90
CA PRO A 89 4.62 9.69 -3.99
C PRO A 89 3.35 9.20 -4.72
N ASP A 90 3.09 7.90 -4.70
CA ASP A 90 1.97 7.30 -5.42
C ASP A 90 1.21 6.33 -4.52
N VAL A 91 -0.01 6.74 -4.14
CA VAL A 91 -0.95 5.97 -3.32
C VAL A 91 -2.27 5.91 -4.08
N VAL A 92 -2.73 4.70 -4.37
CA VAL A 92 -4.02 4.44 -5.03
C VAL A 92 -4.81 3.41 -4.26
N TYR A 93 -6.13 3.41 -4.42
CA TYR A 93 -7.00 2.37 -3.88
C TYR A 93 -7.78 1.68 -4.98
N TYR A 94 -8.06 0.40 -4.77
CA TYR A 94 -8.98 -0.39 -5.59
C TYR A 94 -10.00 -1.05 -4.70
N ILE A 95 -11.24 -1.10 -5.17
CA ILE A 95 -12.30 -1.86 -4.51
C ILE A 95 -12.34 -3.24 -5.16
N HIS A 96 -12.06 -4.27 -4.37
CA HIS A 96 -12.23 -5.65 -4.79
C HIS A 96 -13.72 -6.03 -4.63
N PRO A 97 -14.37 -6.61 -5.67
CA PRO A 97 -15.76 -7.05 -5.56
C PRO A 97 -15.89 -8.10 -4.46
N ALA A 98 -16.97 -8.03 -3.67
CA ALA A 98 -17.27 -9.08 -2.71
C ALA A 98 -17.55 -10.39 -3.46
N GLY A 99 -16.90 -11.48 -3.04
CA GLY A 99 -17.14 -12.83 -3.57
C GLY A 99 -18.36 -13.50 -2.95
#